data_AF-H1VD15-F1
#
_entry.id   AF-H1VD15-F1
#
_cell.length_a   1.000
_cell.length_b   1.000
_cell.length_c   1.000
_cell.angle_alpha   90.00
_cell.angle_beta   90.00
_cell.angle_gamma   90.00
#
_symmetry.space_group_name_H-M   'P 1'
#
loop_
_entity.id
_entity.type
_entity.pdbx_description
1 polymer ?
#
loop_
_entity_poly.entity_id
_entity_poly.type
_entity_poly.pdbx_seq_one_letter_code
_entity_poly.pdbx_strand_id
1 'polypeptide(L)'
;AELDTRETFTIQDSKGSRDSCNPWRKMVFPGVSKVSGKATWDVQATAPLMLEAVQDLLIAAFQKEDHPLVIRQKNWMKNLVYVQKNWLDSKYFQEATGGSDWATKDVIGFLSIMLTNIKEARELTASIFHPLRRKGISTQGPKTLVWLMPRNSWTSVFSLVEKKLPESVQLWDILEHLACYQNTKDGKLKLDKRFCGGTVGNPQPNGKLQDKTWSLKGGGDPLSVKTWVESIVSRPAGTLDALSAWDAKHFDGQIGAFDKLGKTLEQVLDSRREVSLWEFRGLGYSRKADLPKRINQIQGAVVKFHKKYPQEPTS
;
A
#
# COMPACT_ATOMS: atom_id res chain seq x y z
N ALA A 1 10.72 -38.60 8.97
CA ALA A 1 10.57 -38.46 7.51
C ALA A 1 9.82 -37.17 7.23
N GLU A 2 10.47 -36.17 6.64
CA GLU A 2 9.74 -35.01 6.09
C GLU A 2 8.93 -35.50 4.89
N LEU A 3 7.60 -35.40 4.98
CA LEU A 3 6.73 -35.62 3.83
C LEU A 3 6.96 -34.49 2.84
N ASP A 4 7.74 -34.76 1.79
CA ASP A 4 7.87 -33.85 0.66
C ASP A 4 6.52 -33.80 -0.08
N THR A 5 5.83 -32.69 0.10
CA THR A 5 4.48 -32.42 -0.43
C THR A 5 4.52 -31.50 -1.65
N ARG A 6 5.72 -31.35 -2.25
CA ARG A 6 5.99 -30.38 -3.30
C ARG A 6 5.90 -31.05 -4.67
N GLU A 7 4.85 -30.71 -5.42
CA GLU A 7 4.81 -30.97 -6.87
C GLU A 7 5.19 -29.67 -7.60
N THR A 8 6.21 -29.71 -8.44
CA THR A 8 6.50 -28.63 -9.38
C THR A 8 5.58 -28.72 -10.58
N PHE A 9 5.01 -27.58 -11.00
CA PHE A 9 4.22 -27.51 -12.22
C PHE A 9 4.52 -26.21 -12.98
N THR A 10 4.38 -26.25 -14.29
CA THR A 10 4.57 -25.09 -15.16
C THR A 10 3.19 -24.61 -15.60
N ILE A 11 2.88 -23.33 -15.35
CA ILE A 11 1.65 -22.72 -15.88
C ILE A 11 1.93 -22.42 -17.35
N GLN A 12 1.02 -22.87 -18.22
CA GLN A 12 1.03 -22.51 -19.63
C GLN A 12 0.32 -21.18 -19.81
N ASP A 13 0.88 -20.29 -20.62
CA ASP A 13 0.19 -19.07 -21.04
C ASP A 13 -1.02 -19.40 -21.95
N SER A 14 -1.74 -18.37 -22.38
CA SER A 14 -2.90 -18.50 -23.27
C SER A 14 -2.56 -19.08 -24.66
N LYS A 15 -1.27 -19.20 -25.00
CA LYS A 15 -0.76 -19.80 -26.24
C LYS A 15 -0.14 -21.19 -26.01
N GLY A 16 -0.25 -21.74 -24.80
CA GLY A 16 0.32 -23.05 -24.44
C GLY A 16 1.82 -23.02 -24.15
N SER A 17 2.46 -21.85 -24.17
CA SER A 17 3.89 -21.70 -23.91
C SER A 17 4.18 -21.82 -22.42
N ARG A 18 5.24 -22.55 -22.07
CA ARG A 18 5.66 -22.79 -20.69
C ARG A 18 6.68 -21.72 -20.29
N ASP A 19 6.38 -20.94 -19.26
CA ASP A 19 7.37 -20.04 -18.68
C ASP A 19 8.38 -20.83 -17.84
N SER A 20 9.54 -21.13 -18.44
CA SER A 20 10.63 -21.86 -17.80
C SER A 20 11.37 -21.05 -16.73
N CYS A 21 11.15 -19.73 -16.66
CA CYS A 21 11.87 -18.87 -15.74
C CYS A 21 11.29 -18.88 -14.32
N ASN A 22 10.02 -19.29 -14.15
CA ASN A 22 9.34 -19.30 -12.84
C ASN A 22 8.49 -20.59 -12.66
N PRO A 23 9.09 -21.74 -12.33
CA PRO A 23 8.34 -22.94 -12.03
C PRO A 23 7.49 -22.75 -10.76
N TRP A 24 6.17 -22.94 -10.88
CA TRP A 24 5.24 -22.82 -9.77
C TRP A 24 5.29 -24.09 -8.91
N ARG A 25 5.22 -23.93 -7.59
CA ARG A 25 5.22 -25.05 -6.63
C ARG A 25 3.83 -25.23 -6.05
N LYS A 26 3.27 -26.43 -6.21
CA LYS A 26 2.01 -26.84 -5.58
C LYS A 26 2.35 -27.51 -4.26
N MET A 27 1.90 -26.93 -3.17
CA MET A 27 1.94 -27.60 -1.86
C MET A 27 0.62 -28.34 -1.67
N VAL A 28 0.66 -29.67 -1.62
CA VAL A 28 -0.52 -30.50 -1.37
C VAL A 28 -0.49 -30.96 0.08
N PHE A 29 -1.47 -30.52 0.87
CA PHE A 29 -1.55 -30.93 2.28
C PHE A 29 -2.00 -32.40 2.39
N PRO A 30 -1.35 -33.21 3.24
CA PRO A 30 -1.81 -34.57 3.53
C PRO A 30 -3.27 -34.52 4.04
N GLY A 31 -4.16 -35.26 3.37
CA GLY A 31 -5.61 -35.28 3.68
C GLY A 31 -6.48 -34.31 2.88
N VAL A 32 -5.90 -33.39 2.10
CA VAL A 32 -6.66 -32.51 1.18
C VAL A 32 -6.54 -33.08 -0.24
N SER A 33 -7.29 -34.15 -0.50
CA SER A 33 -7.32 -34.81 -1.80
C SER A 33 -8.18 -34.00 -2.78
N LYS A 34 -7.48 -33.23 -3.64
CA LYS A 34 -7.99 -32.41 -4.74
C LYS A 34 -8.67 -31.11 -4.32
N VAL A 35 -8.21 -30.01 -4.94
CA VAL A 35 -8.90 -28.72 -4.90
C VAL A 35 -10.28 -28.92 -5.51
N SER A 36 -11.33 -28.77 -4.69
CA SER A 36 -12.72 -28.92 -5.12
C SER A 36 -13.01 -28.05 -6.35
N GLY A 37 -13.84 -28.53 -7.28
CA GLY A 37 -14.37 -27.69 -8.37
C GLY A 37 -15.17 -26.48 -7.85
N LYS A 38 -15.59 -26.51 -6.58
CA LYS A 38 -16.25 -25.39 -5.86
C LYS A 38 -15.27 -24.50 -5.10
N ALA A 39 -13.97 -24.77 -5.18
CA ALA A 39 -12.96 -23.95 -4.52
C ALA A 39 -12.99 -22.52 -5.08
N THR A 40 -12.82 -21.58 -4.17
CA THR A 40 -12.66 -20.17 -4.49
C THR A 40 -11.21 -19.76 -4.28
N TRP A 41 -10.72 -18.88 -5.14
CA TRP A 41 -9.36 -18.39 -5.17
C TRP A 41 -9.34 -16.96 -4.66
N ASP A 42 -8.48 -16.68 -3.69
CA ASP A 42 -8.21 -15.29 -3.29
C ASP A 42 -7.49 -14.57 -4.43
N VAL A 43 -8.04 -13.42 -4.84
CA VAL A 43 -7.52 -12.66 -5.96
C VAL A 43 -6.59 -11.58 -5.43
N GLN A 44 -5.36 -11.61 -5.94
CA GLN A 44 -4.34 -10.58 -5.72
C GLN A 44 -3.81 -10.16 -7.09
N ALA A 45 -3.41 -8.91 -7.22
CA ALA A 45 -2.86 -8.38 -8.46
C ALA A 45 -1.59 -7.58 -8.15
N THR A 46 -0.70 -7.50 -9.12
CA THR A 46 0.44 -6.58 -9.07
C THR A 46 0.48 -5.83 -10.37
N ALA A 47 0.51 -4.49 -10.31
CA ALA A 47 0.47 -3.65 -11.50
C ALA A 47 1.21 -2.33 -11.27
N PRO A 48 1.88 -1.80 -12.30
CA PRO A 48 2.41 -0.44 -12.24
C PRO A 48 1.25 0.54 -12.13
N LEU A 49 1.33 1.52 -11.22
CA LEU A 49 0.35 2.60 -11.12
C LEU A 49 1.00 3.88 -10.60
N MET A 50 0.54 4.98 -11.15
CA MET A 50 0.85 6.34 -10.70
C MET A 50 0.13 6.70 -9.40
N LEU A 51 0.70 7.63 -8.64
CA LEU A 51 0.19 8.03 -7.33
C LEU A 51 -1.19 8.72 -7.41
N GLU A 52 -1.54 9.33 -8.54
CA GLU A 52 -2.87 9.87 -8.81
C GLU A 52 -3.94 8.78 -8.88
N ALA A 53 -3.58 7.61 -9.41
CA ALA A 53 -4.46 6.44 -9.39
C ALA A 53 -4.57 5.86 -7.99
N VAL A 54 -3.47 5.88 -7.21
CA VAL A 54 -3.52 5.52 -5.78
C VAL A 54 -4.52 6.44 -5.04
N GLN A 55 -4.47 7.75 -5.29
CA GLN A 55 -5.43 8.70 -4.72
C GLN A 55 -6.88 8.35 -5.10
N ASP A 56 -7.15 8.12 -6.40
CA ASP A 56 -8.48 7.74 -6.87
C ASP A 56 -8.98 6.44 -6.22
N LEU A 57 -8.10 5.45 -6.05
CA LEU A 57 -8.44 4.16 -5.43
C LEU A 57 -8.74 4.30 -3.94
N LEU A 58 -8.02 5.16 -3.21
CA LEU A 58 -8.31 5.44 -1.80
C LEU A 58 -9.67 6.14 -1.64
N ILE A 59 -9.99 7.08 -2.54
CA ILE A 59 -11.31 7.74 -2.60
C ILE A 59 -12.40 6.71 -2.89
N ALA A 60 -12.25 5.91 -3.94
CA ALA A 60 -13.20 4.89 -4.34
C ALA A 60 -13.45 3.87 -3.22
N ALA A 61 -12.40 3.43 -2.52
CA ALA A 61 -12.51 2.55 -1.37
C ALA A 61 -13.27 3.20 -0.19
N PHE A 62 -12.97 4.46 0.13
CA PHE A 62 -13.68 5.19 1.18
C PHE A 62 -15.18 5.36 0.86
N GLN A 63 -15.48 5.67 -0.40
CA GLN A 63 -16.85 5.83 -0.93
C GLN A 63 -17.57 4.49 -1.15
N LYS A 64 -16.85 3.36 -1.02
CA LYS A 64 -17.36 2.00 -1.25
C LYS A 64 -17.84 1.77 -2.68
N GLU A 65 -17.16 2.38 -3.64
CA GLU A 65 -17.41 2.14 -5.05
C GLU A 65 -17.09 0.69 -5.43
N ASP A 66 -17.85 0.13 -6.38
CA ASP A 66 -17.53 -1.18 -6.94
C ASP A 66 -16.42 -1.06 -8.00
N HIS A 67 -15.18 -1.12 -7.54
CA HIS A 67 -13.99 -1.03 -8.39
C HIS A 67 -13.14 -2.31 -8.32
N PRO A 68 -12.66 -2.87 -9.45
CA PRO A 68 -11.99 -4.19 -9.47
C PRO A 68 -10.66 -4.23 -8.70
N LEU A 69 -10.01 -3.08 -8.50
CA LEU A 69 -8.78 -2.89 -7.72
C LEU A 69 -9.03 -2.43 -6.26
N VAL A 70 -10.29 -2.31 -5.84
CA VAL A 70 -10.67 -1.88 -4.49
C VAL A 70 -11.09 -3.10 -3.67
N ILE A 71 -10.67 -3.11 -2.40
CA ILE A 71 -11.04 -4.15 -1.44
C ILE A 71 -12.53 -4.11 -1.12
N ARG A 72 -13.16 -5.29 -1.05
CA ARG A 72 -14.58 -5.43 -0.63
C ARG A 72 -14.75 -5.71 0.87
N GLN A 73 -13.66 -6.01 1.59
CA GLN A 73 -13.70 -6.37 3.00
C GLN A 73 -13.71 -5.14 3.91
N LYS A 74 -14.77 -4.98 4.72
CA LYS A 74 -14.96 -3.82 5.63
C LYS A 74 -13.84 -3.64 6.67
N ASN A 75 -13.22 -4.74 7.10
CA ASN A 75 -12.24 -4.71 8.20
C ASN A 75 -10.92 -4.03 7.81
N TRP A 76 -10.59 -3.96 6.51
CA TRP A 76 -9.38 -3.34 5.98
C TRP A 76 -9.52 -1.84 5.74
N MET A 77 -10.69 -1.26 6.04
CA MET A 77 -11.01 0.14 5.74
C MET A 77 -11.18 1.02 6.99
N LYS A 78 -10.82 0.52 8.19
CA LYS A 78 -11.17 1.20 9.45
C LYS A 78 -10.46 2.56 9.62
N ASN A 79 -9.18 2.67 9.27
CA ASN A 79 -8.43 3.92 9.28
C ASN A 79 -7.98 4.33 7.87
N LEU A 80 -8.68 3.85 6.85
CA LEU A 80 -8.51 4.35 5.49
C LEU A 80 -8.75 5.86 5.47
N VAL A 81 -7.80 6.59 4.92
CA VAL A 81 -7.82 8.05 4.84
C VAL A 81 -7.23 8.50 3.51
N TYR A 82 -7.76 9.57 2.96
CA TYR A 82 -7.16 10.27 1.82
C TYR A 82 -7.14 11.77 2.10
N VAL A 83 -6.04 12.40 1.73
CA VAL A 83 -5.84 13.84 1.85
C VAL A 83 -6.78 14.53 0.84
N GLN A 84 -7.52 15.52 1.33
CA GLN A 84 -8.30 16.41 0.49
C GLN A 84 -7.55 17.72 0.32
N LYS A 85 -7.70 18.39 -0.82
CA LYS A 85 -6.98 19.65 -1.10
C LYS A 85 -7.25 20.70 -0.01
N ASN A 86 -8.48 20.79 0.48
CA ASN A 86 -8.85 21.73 1.55
C ASN A 86 -8.21 21.46 2.93
N TRP A 87 -7.52 20.33 3.13
CA TRP A 87 -6.75 20.08 4.37
C TRP A 87 -5.45 20.88 4.38
N LEU A 88 -4.96 21.20 3.18
CA LEU A 88 -3.75 21.99 2.94
C LEU A 88 -4.01 23.49 3.01
N ASP A 89 -5.26 23.91 3.20
CA ASP A 89 -5.64 25.31 3.42
C ASP A 89 -5.61 25.70 4.92
N SER A 90 -5.12 24.81 5.79
CA SER A 90 -4.99 25.09 7.22
C SER A 90 -3.95 26.17 7.50
N LYS A 91 -4.08 26.83 8.66
CA LYS A 91 -3.14 27.88 9.10
C LYS A 91 -1.68 27.40 9.03
N TYR A 92 -1.41 26.17 9.47
CA TYR A 92 -0.07 25.59 9.43
C TYR A 92 0.52 25.58 8.01
N PHE A 93 -0.21 25.07 7.01
CA PHE A 93 0.31 24.99 5.63
C PHE A 93 0.40 26.36 4.97
N GLN A 94 -0.52 27.28 5.27
CA GLN A 94 -0.43 28.66 4.81
C GLN A 94 0.86 29.34 5.31
N GLU A 95 1.19 29.16 6.59
CA GLU A 95 2.40 29.74 7.19
C GLU A 95 3.69 29.00 6.76
N ALA A 96 3.66 27.68 6.66
CA ALA A 96 4.84 26.87 6.40
C ALA A 96 5.23 26.78 4.91
N THR A 97 4.24 26.87 4.02
CA THR A 97 4.42 26.57 2.58
C THR A 97 3.89 27.66 1.65
N GLY A 98 3.27 28.71 2.19
CA GLY A 98 2.69 29.81 1.41
C GLY A 98 1.38 29.46 0.70
N GLY A 99 0.80 28.28 0.92
CA GLY A 99 -0.47 27.86 0.33
C GLY A 99 -0.55 26.37 0.03
N SER A 100 -1.54 25.95 -0.77
CA SER A 100 -1.77 24.54 -1.13
C SER A 100 -1.37 24.18 -2.57
N ASP A 101 -0.81 25.14 -3.33
CA ASP A 101 -0.52 24.98 -4.77
C ASP A 101 0.65 24.03 -5.07
N TRP A 102 1.53 23.78 -4.08
CA TRP A 102 2.61 22.80 -4.21
C TRP A 102 2.11 21.35 -4.31
N ALA A 103 0.93 21.05 -3.78
CA ALA A 103 0.44 19.69 -3.67
C ALA A 103 -0.33 19.24 -4.91
N THR A 104 0.42 18.80 -5.92
CA THR A 104 -0.14 18.09 -7.07
C THR A 104 -0.83 16.78 -6.68
N LYS A 105 -1.63 16.21 -7.57
CA LYS A 105 -2.45 15.02 -7.24
C LYS A 105 -1.63 13.78 -6.86
N ASP A 106 -0.45 13.61 -7.42
CA ASP A 106 0.50 12.55 -7.07
C ASP A 106 1.08 12.76 -5.68
N VAL A 107 1.43 14.00 -5.32
CA VAL A 107 1.83 14.38 -3.94
C VAL A 107 0.71 14.06 -2.95
N ILE A 108 -0.53 14.46 -3.26
CA ILE A 108 -1.71 14.12 -2.44
C ILE A 108 -1.88 12.60 -2.34
N GLY A 109 -1.70 11.86 -3.44
CA GLY A 109 -1.78 10.39 -3.46
C GLY A 109 -0.72 9.73 -2.57
N PHE A 110 0.52 10.20 -2.64
CA PHE A 110 1.62 9.77 -1.77
C PHE A 110 1.32 10.03 -0.29
N LEU A 111 0.94 11.26 0.05
CA LEU A 111 0.60 11.63 1.42
C LEU A 111 -0.58 10.81 1.95
N SER A 112 -1.56 10.51 1.10
CA SER A 112 -2.74 9.70 1.48
C SER A 112 -2.41 8.26 1.80
N ILE A 113 -1.58 7.60 0.97
CA ILE A 113 -1.19 6.21 1.24
C ILE A 113 -0.24 6.11 2.43
N MET A 114 0.67 7.07 2.59
CA MET A 114 1.52 7.20 3.79
C MET A 114 0.67 7.37 5.06
N LEU A 115 -0.30 8.30 5.02
CA LEU A 115 -1.19 8.59 6.14
C LEU A 115 -2.06 7.39 6.53
N THR A 116 -2.57 6.65 5.53
CA THR A 116 -3.30 5.39 5.77
C THR A 116 -2.42 4.37 6.49
N ASN A 117 -1.17 4.19 6.07
CA ASN A 117 -0.23 3.27 6.70
C ASN A 117 0.06 3.64 8.16
N ILE A 118 0.46 4.90 8.43
CA ILE A 118 0.81 5.31 9.79
C ILE A 118 -0.38 5.28 10.76
N LYS A 119 -1.60 5.59 10.29
CA LYS A 119 -2.80 5.50 11.13
C LYS A 119 -3.18 4.05 11.44
N GLU A 120 -2.95 3.13 10.50
CA GLU A 120 -3.19 1.70 10.68
C GLU A 120 -2.12 1.00 11.54
N ALA A 121 -0.94 1.59 11.74
CA ALA A 121 0.13 1.01 12.56
C ALA A 121 -0.36 0.59 13.96
N ARG A 122 -0.07 -0.67 14.29
CA ARG A 122 -0.52 -1.36 15.51
C ARG A 122 0.34 -2.61 15.76
N GLU A 123 0.18 -3.20 16.95
CA GLU A 123 0.68 -4.54 17.23
C GLU A 123 0.09 -5.55 16.23
N LEU A 124 0.99 -6.33 15.63
CA LEU A 124 0.70 -7.34 14.63
C LEU A 124 0.73 -8.73 15.26
N THR A 125 -0.30 -9.51 14.95
CA THR A 125 -0.31 -10.94 15.29
C THR A 125 0.49 -11.73 14.26
N ALA A 126 1.80 -11.51 14.23
CA ALA A 126 2.72 -12.24 13.38
C ALA A 126 3.06 -13.60 14.00
N SER A 127 2.90 -14.69 13.25
CA SER A 127 3.36 -16.02 13.65
C SER A 127 4.06 -16.72 12.48
N ILE A 128 5.14 -16.12 11.95
CA ILE A 128 5.91 -16.78 10.88
C ILE A 128 7.00 -17.73 11.40
N PHE A 129 7.46 -17.55 12.65
CA PHE A 129 8.56 -18.31 13.23
C PHE A 129 8.13 -19.52 14.06
N HIS A 130 6.83 -19.81 14.16
CA HIS A 130 6.35 -21.07 14.74
C HIS A 130 5.90 -22.02 13.61
N PRO A 131 6.67 -23.07 13.26
CA PRO A 131 6.40 -23.94 12.10
C PRO A 131 4.99 -24.55 12.09
N LEU A 132 4.43 -24.80 13.28
CA LEU A 132 3.07 -25.31 13.47
C LEU A 132 1.95 -24.28 13.23
N ARG A 133 2.21 -22.97 13.43
CA ARG A 133 1.19 -21.91 13.26
C ARG A 133 1.12 -21.33 11.85
N ARG A 134 2.12 -21.61 11.00
CA ARG A 134 2.04 -21.39 9.54
C ARG A 134 0.82 -22.07 8.89
N LYS A 135 0.26 -23.10 9.55
CA LYS A 135 -0.77 -23.99 9.01
C LYS A 135 -2.21 -23.49 9.16
N GLY A 136 -2.46 -22.39 9.89
CA GLY A 136 -3.84 -21.96 10.15
C GLY A 136 -4.09 -20.49 10.47
N ILE A 137 -3.05 -19.67 10.67
CA ILE A 137 -3.23 -18.23 10.97
C ILE A 137 -2.59 -17.44 9.84
N SER A 138 -3.42 -16.71 9.08
CA SER A 138 -2.96 -15.73 8.09
C SER A 138 -1.97 -14.79 8.77
N THR A 139 -0.72 -14.78 8.30
CA THR A 139 0.34 -13.92 8.81
C THR A 139 -0.07 -12.47 8.64
N GLN A 140 -0.38 -11.79 9.74
CA GLN A 140 -0.79 -10.38 9.73
C GLN A 140 0.44 -9.49 9.70
N GLY A 141 1.09 -9.32 8.54
CA GLY A 141 2.09 -8.27 8.32
C GLY A 141 1.44 -6.90 8.09
N PRO A 142 2.22 -5.80 7.99
CA PRO A 142 1.70 -4.48 7.65
C PRO A 142 0.84 -4.49 6.38
N LYS A 143 1.16 -5.37 5.42
CA LYS A 143 0.42 -5.61 4.17
C LYS A 143 -1.01 -6.14 4.35
N THR A 144 -1.37 -6.62 5.54
CA THR A 144 -2.73 -7.06 5.85
C THR A 144 -3.60 -5.95 6.42
N LEU A 145 -3.00 -4.79 6.71
CA LEU A 145 -3.68 -3.62 7.25
C LEU A 145 -4.22 -2.72 6.14
N VAL A 146 -3.50 -2.66 5.02
CA VAL A 146 -3.80 -1.84 3.85
C VAL A 146 -3.75 -2.74 2.62
N TRP A 147 -4.79 -2.70 1.77
CA TRP A 147 -4.90 -3.60 0.61
C TRP A 147 -3.93 -3.26 -0.53
N LEU A 148 -3.30 -2.09 -0.46
CA LEU A 148 -2.47 -1.51 -1.51
C LEU A 148 -1.09 -1.19 -0.93
N MET A 149 -0.09 -2.00 -1.27
CA MET A 149 1.30 -1.80 -0.82
C MET A 149 2.25 -1.70 -2.01
N PRO A 150 3.32 -0.88 -1.94
CA PRO A 150 4.32 -0.87 -2.99
C PRO A 150 5.19 -2.13 -2.92
N ARG A 151 5.54 -2.64 -4.10
CA ARG A 151 6.59 -3.67 -4.26
C ARG A 151 7.98 -3.02 -4.34
N ASN A 152 8.03 -1.76 -4.77
CA ASN A 152 9.18 -0.87 -4.59
C ASN A 152 9.34 -0.48 -3.12
N SER A 153 10.54 -0.03 -2.74
CA SER A 153 10.78 0.53 -1.41
C SER A 153 10.11 1.88 -1.33
N TRP A 154 9.82 2.33 -0.11
CA TRP A 154 9.23 3.65 0.06
C TRP A 154 10.20 4.79 -0.30
N THR A 155 11.52 4.55 -0.31
CA THR A 155 12.50 5.53 -0.83
C THR A 155 12.30 5.75 -2.33
N SER A 156 12.09 4.69 -3.12
CA SER A 156 11.79 4.78 -4.55
C SER A 156 10.42 5.39 -4.84
N VAL A 157 9.42 5.11 -4.00
CA VAL A 157 8.11 5.77 -4.15
C VAL A 157 8.22 7.26 -3.83
N PHE A 158 8.98 7.62 -2.80
CA PHE A 158 9.20 9.01 -2.40
C PHE A 158 9.93 9.84 -3.46
N SER A 159 10.91 9.26 -4.16
CA SER A 159 11.64 9.97 -5.21
C SER A 159 10.76 10.45 -6.37
N LEU A 160 9.55 9.88 -6.53
CA LEU A 160 8.56 10.35 -7.52
C LEU A 160 7.95 11.72 -7.17
N VAL A 161 8.01 12.13 -5.90
CA VAL A 161 7.35 13.34 -5.39
C VAL A 161 8.27 14.26 -4.58
N GLU A 162 9.47 13.80 -4.23
CA GLU A 162 10.43 14.52 -3.38
C GLU A 162 10.63 15.97 -3.83
N LYS A 163 10.90 16.19 -5.13
CA LYS A 163 11.14 17.53 -5.71
C LYS A 163 9.90 18.43 -5.74
N LYS A 164 8.71 17.88 -5.50
CA LYS A 164 7.43 18.61 -5.47
C LYS A 164 7.04 19.01 -4.04
N LEU A 165 7.74 18.51 -3.03
CA LEU A 165 7.52 18.90 -1.65
C LEU A 165 8.22 20.24 -1.35
N PRO A 166 7.64 21.09 -0.48
CA PRO A 166 8.28 22.34 -0.09
C PRO A 166 9.54 22.07 0.73
N GLU A 167 10.66 22.70 0.37
CA GLU A 167 11.95 22.55 1.07
C GLU A 167 11.91 23.06 2.52
N SER A 168 10.95 23.94 2.84
CA SER A 168 10.78 24.56 4.16
C SER A 168 10.19 23.64 5.23
N VAL A 169 9.68 22.46 4.86
CA VAL A 169 8.99 21.54 5.77
C VAL A 169 9.43 20.10 5.59
N GLN A 170 9.59 19.41 6.72
CA GLN A 170 9.93 17.99 6.71
C GLN A 170 8.67 17.15 6.43
N LEU A 171 8.85 16.01 5.73
CA LEU A 171 7.77 15.09 5.43
C LEU A 171 7.01 14.63 6.70
N TRP A 172 7.73 14.41 7.80
CA TRP A 172 7.10 14.04 9.07
C TRP A 172 6.13 15.12 9.57
N ASP A 173 6.53 16.40 9.54
CA ASP A 173 5.71 17.51 10.03
C ASP A 173 4.43 17.67 9.18
N ILE A 174 4.54 17.47 7.86
CA ILE A 174 3.40 17.42 6.94
C ILE A 174 2.45 16.29 7.35
N LEU A 175 2.96 15.07 7.53
CA LEU A 175 2.14 13.90 7.89
C LEU A 175 1.50 14.05 9.27
N GLU A 176 2.21 14.64 10.23
CA GLU A 176 1.72 14.88 11.59
C GLU A 176 0.56 15.88 11.60
N HIS A 177 0.65 16.97 10.83
CA HIS A 177 -0.46 17.91 10.66
C HIS A 177 -1.61 17.33 9.84
N LEU A 178 -1.33 16.54 8.80
CA LEU A 178 -2.40 15.87 8.04
C LEU A 178 -3.12 14.79 8.86
N ALA A 179 -2.44 14.14 9.81
CA ALA A 179 -3.05 13.16 10.71
C ALA A 179 -4.13 13.76 11.60
N CYS A 180 -4.13 15.08 11.80
CA CYS A 180 -5.20 15.79 12.47
C CYS A 180 -6.54 15.71 11.78
N TYR A 181 -6.61 15.38 10.48
CA TYR A 181 -7.85 15.32 9.73
C TYR A 181 -8.34 13.89 9.53
N GLN A 182 -9.65 13.75 9.35
CA GLN A 182 -10.29 12.51 8.93
C GLN A 182 -11.34 12.78 7.85
N ASN A 183 -11.47 11.87 6.90
CA ASN A 183 -12.51 11.96 5.88
C ASN A 183 -13.89 11.82 6.51
N THR A 184 -14.85 12.55 5.96
CA THR A 184 -16.27 12.46 6.30
C THR A 184 -17.07 12.13 5.04
N LYS A 185 -18.28 11.60 5.22
CA LYS A 185 -19.16 11.28 4.08
C LYS A 185 -19.68 12.52 3.36
N ASP A 186 -19.78 13.65 4.06
CA ASP A 186 -20.29 14.92 3.55
C ASP A 186 -19.18 15.85 3.02
N GLY A 187 -17.92 15.38 2.99
CA GLY A 187 -16.77 16.17 2.53
C GLY A 187 -16.37 17.31 3.46
N LYS A 188 -17.02 17.47 4.62
CA LYS A 188 -16.68 18.50 5.59
C LYS A 188 -15.37 18.18 6.30
N LEU A 189 -14.57 19.22 6.53
CA LEU A 189 -13.38 19.13 7.35
C LEU A 189 -13.75 18.71 8.78
N LYS A 190 -13.10 17.67 9.29
CA LYS A 190 -13.28 17.18 10.65
C LYS A 190 -11.94 16.78 11.25
N LEU A 191 -11.71 17.22 12.48
CA LEU A 191 -10.56 16.80 13.27
C LEU A 191 -10.70 15.34 13.74
N ASP A 192 -9.62 14.59 13.60
CA ASP A 192 -9.38 13.30 14.21
C ASP A 192 -8.82 13.51 15.62
N LYS A 193 -9.72 13.58 16.62
CA LYS A 193 -9.38 13.85 18.02
C LYS A 193 -8.40 12.84 18.65
N ARG A 194 -8.14 11.70 17.98
CA ARG A 194 -7.13 10.74 18.41
C ARG A 194 -5.71 11.32 18.26
N PHE A 195 -5.49 12.12 17.22
CA PHE A 195 -4.18 12.67 16.85
C PHE A 195 -4.09 14.19 16.99
N CYS A 196 -5.20 14.87 17.30
CA CYS A 196 -5.25 16.32 17.28
C CYS A 196 -6.05 16.95 18.43
N GLY A 197 -5.56 18.09 18.89
CA GLY A 197 -6.33 19.14 19.58
C GLY A 197 -6.64 20.32 18.65
N GLY A 198 -6.96 21.48 19.25
CA GLY A 198 -7.19 22.72 18.50
C GLY A 198 -8.51 22.77 17.72
N THR A 199 -8.51 23.51 16.61
CA THR A 199 -9.68 23.73 15.74
C THR A 199 -9.41 23.28 14.31
N VAL A 200 -10.46 23.14 13.49
CA VAL A 200 -10.30 22.72 12.07
C VAL A 200 -9.38 23.64 11.27
N GLY A 201 -9.45 24.96 11.50
CA GLY A 201 -8.61 25.94 10.82
C GLY A 201 -7.20 26.07 11.40
N ASN A 202 -7.01 25.66 12.65
CA ASN A 202 -5.71 25.64 13.33
C ASN A 202 -5.55 24.31 14.10
N PRO A 203 -5.35 23.20 13.39
CA PRO A 203 -5.14 21.90 14.01
C PRO A 203 -3.84 21.92 14.84
N GLN A 204 -3.82 21.23 15.97
CA GLN A 204 -2.65 21.11 16.82
C GLN A 204 -2.36 19.62 17.06
N PRO A 205 -1.35 19.03 16.41
CA PRO A 205 -0.97 17.64 16.66
C PRO A 205 -0.71 17.40 18.14
N ASN A 206 -1.21 16.29 18.68
CA ASN A 206 -1.11 15.96 20.11
C ASN A 206 0.03 14.98 20.44
N GLY A 207 0.93 14.72 19.48
CA GLY A 207 2.04 13.78 19.59
C GLY A 207 1.66 12.29 19.55
N LYS A 208 0.37 11.92 19.54
CA LYS A 208 -0.04 10.49 19.56
C LYS A 208 0.29 9.71 18.29
N LEU A 209 0.58 10.42 17.20
CA LEU A 209 0.99 9.77 15.96
C LEU A 209 2.41 9.19 16.08
N GLN A 210 3.33 9.89 16.75
CA GLN A 210 4.72 9.43 16.90
C GLN A 210 4.82 8.17 17.77
N ASP A 211 3.85 7.99 18.69
CA ASP A 211 3.75 6.82 19.57
C ASP A 211 3.27 5.56 18.81
N LYS A 212 2.85 5.69 17.55
CA LYS A 212 2.41 4.55 16.74
C LYS A 212 3.60 3.70 16.33
N THR A 213 3.44 2.39 16.47
CA THR A 213 4.43 1.40 16.08
C THR A 213 3.77 0.23 15.37
N TRP A 214 4.50 -0.38 14.43
CA TRP A 214 4.32 -1.78 14.11
C TRP A 214 5.16 -2.61 15.07
N SER A 215 4.59 -3.65 15.63
CA SER A 215 5.33 -4.54 16.54
C SER A 215 4.83 -5.96 16.40
N LEU A 216 5.63 -6.93 16.82
CA LEU A 216 5.19 -8.31 16.98
C LEU A 216 4.27 -8.42 18.21
N LYS A 217 3.52 -9.52 18.29
CA LYS A 217 2.64 -9.82 19.43
C LYS A 217 3.35 -9.60 20.78
N GLY A 218 2.73 -8.86 21.69
CA GLY A 218 3.31 -8.48 22.98
C GLY A 218 4.32 -7.32 22.90
N GLY A 219 4.26 -6.48 21.87
CA GLY A 219 5.15 -5.34 21.69
C GLY A 219 6.59 -5.65 21.27
N GLY A 220 6.87 -6.86 20.80
CA GLY A 220 8.23 -7.28 20.43
C GLY A 220 8.77 -6.58 19.17
N ASP A 221 10.05 -6.22 19.18
CA ASP A 221 10.79 -5.61 18.06
C ASP A 221 10.02 -4.47 17.35
N PRO A 222 9.65 -3.39 18.08
CA PRO A 222 8.81 -2.35 17.53
C PRO A 222 9.53 -1.49 16.50
N LEU A 223 8.87 -1.21 15.38
CA LEU A 223 9.20 -0.18 14.41
C LEU A 223 8.25 1.00 14.59
N SER A 224 8.76 2.15 15.03
CA SER A 224 7.96 3.37 15.10
C SER A 224 7.64 3.92 13.71
N VAL A 225 6.45 4.51 13.56
CA VAL A 225 6.06 5.16 12.29
C VAL A 225 6.98 6.34 11.95
N LYS A 226 7.49 7.05 12.97
CA LYS A 226 8.41 8.18 12.80
C LYS A 226 9.76 7.71 12.25
N THR A 227 10.35 6.69 12.86
CA THR A 227 11.58 6.07 12.36
C THR A 227 11.43 5.56 10.93
N TRP A 228 10.26 5.01 10.59
CA TRP A 228 9.97 4.63 9.22
C TRP A 228 9.97 5.82 8.26
N VAL A 229 9.22 6.89 8.56
CA VAL A 229 9.17 8.10 7.72
C VAL A 229 10.57 8.73 7.57
N GLU A 230 11.31 8.87 8.65
CA GLU A 230 12.67 9.42 8.63
C GLU A 230 13.63 8.57 7.78
N SER A 231 13.45 7.24 7.78
CA SER A 231 14.26 6.33 6.95
C SER A 231 13.95 6.44 5.45
N ILE A 232 12.78 6.96 5.07
CA ILE A 232 12.44 7.20 3.66
C ILE A 232 13.22 8.41 3.13
N VAL A 233 13.27 9.48 3.93
CA VAL A 233 13.89 10.76 3.55
C VAL A 233 15.42 10.71 3.67
N SER A 234 15.95 10.01 4.66
CA SER A 234 17.41 9.96 4.94
C SER A 234 18.18 8.99 4.05
N ARG A 235 17.51 8.29 3.12
CA ARG A 235 18.13 7.22 2.32
C ARG A 235 17.93 7.47 0.82
N PRO A 236 18.92 7.12 -0.03
CA PRO A 236 18.77 7.24 -1.48
C PRO A 236 17.63 6.38 -2.02
N ALA A 237 17.03 6.83 -3.12
CA ALA A 237 16.07 6.04 -3.90
C ALA A 237 16.63 4.65 -4.25
N GLY A 238 15.78 3.62 -4.21
CA GLY A 238 16.17 2.23 -4.46
C GLY A 238 16.74 1.50 -3.25
N THR A 239 16.95 2.17 -2.11
CA THR A 239 17.42 1.54 -0.88
C THR A 239 16.28 1.17 0.05
N LEU A 240 16.46 0.12 0.85
CA LEU A 240 15.41 -0.32 1.77
C LEU A 240 15.17 0.74 2.85
N ASP A 241 13.92 1.19 3.00
CA ASP A 241 13.46 1.91 4.18
C ASP A 241 13.29 0.96 5.39
N ALA A 242 13.06 1.52 6.57
CA ALA A 242 12.94 0.73 7.80
C ALA A 242 11.75 -0.24 7.79
N LEU A 243 10.63 0.08 7.13
CA LEU A 243 9.50 -0.84 7.02
C LEU A 243 9.81 -1.98 6.05
N SER A 244 10.47 -1.68 4.92
CA SER A 244 10.99 -2.71 4.01
C SER A 244 11.95 -3.67 4.72
N ALA A 245 12.87 -3.15 5.53
CA ALA A 245 13.82 -3.96 6.30
C ALA A 245 13.12 -4.79 7.39
N TRP A 246 12.17 -4.18 8.11
CA TRP A 246 11.40 -4.85 9.15
C TRP A 246 10.49 -5.95 8.58
N ASP A 247 9.85 -5.72 7.42
CA ASP A 247 9.07 -6.72 6.69
C ASP A 247 9.92 -7.90 6.23
N ALA A 248 11.15 -7.65 5.75
CA ALA A 248 12.09 -8.70 5.39
C ALA A 248 12.59 -9.52 6.59
N LYS A 249 12.72 -8.90 7.76
CA LYS A 249 13.13 -9.56 9.01
C LYS A 249 12.01 -10.41 9.60
N HIS A 250 10.76 -9.99 9.49
CA HIS A 250 9.64 -10.57 10.25
C HIS A 250 8.50 -11.17 9.44
N PHE A 251 8.50 -11.06 8.11
CA PHE A 251 7.42 -11.55 7.26
C PHE A 251 7.99 -12.19 5.98
N ASP A 252 7.43 -11.87 4.82
CA ASP A 252 7.82 -12.44 3.52
C ASP A 252 8.79 -11.54 2.74
N GLY A 253 9.13 -10.35 3.28
CA GLY A 253 10.07 -9.41 2.69
C GLY A 253 9.65 -8.81 1.36
N GLN A 254 8.35 -8.85 1.01
CA GLN A 254 7.84 -8.36 -0.27
C GLN A 254 7.73 -6.82 -0.37
N ILE A 255 7.62 -6.07 0.74
CA ILE A 255 7.70 -4.59 0.68
C ILE A 255 9.16 -4.24 0.32
N GLY A 256 9.34 -3.43 -0.73
CA GLY A 256 10.68 -3.06 -1.21
C GLY A 256 11.47 -4.16 -1.91
N ALA A 257 10.87 -5.33 -2.17
CA ALA A 257 11.58 -6.43 -2.82
C ALA A 257 11.92 -6.17 -4.29
N PHE A 258 11.14 -5.31 -4.98
CA PHE A 258 11.34 -5.05 -6.40
C PHE A 258 12.68 -4.35 -6.67
N ASP A 259 13.04 -3.39 -5.81
CA ASP A 259 14.30 -2.64 -5.93
C ASP A 259 15.54 -3.56 -5.80
N LYS A 260 15.43 -4.63 -5.00
CA LYS A 260 16.50 -5.63 -4.85
C LYS A 260 16.80 -6.39 -6.15
N LEU A 261 15.88 -6.39 -7.11
CA LEU A 261 16.06 -7.04 -8.41
C LEU A 261 16.82 -6.15 -9.41
N GLY A 262 17.32 -4.98 -8.99
CA GLY A 262 17.95 -3.99 -9.86
C GLY A 262 16.95 -3.24 -10.74
N LYS A 263 15.65 -3.33 -10.43
CA LYS A 263 14.57 -2.63 -11.12
C LYS A 263 14.04 -1.52 -10.21
N THR A 264 14.14 -0.27 -10.63
CA THR A 264 13.77 0.88 -9.78
C THR A 264 12.30 1.25 -9.95
N LEU A 265 11.80 1.38 -11.18
CA LEU A 265 10.42 1.80 -11.47
C LEU A 265 9.93 1.13 -12.78
N GLU A 266 8.62 1.09 -12.95
CA GLU A 266 7.96 0.68 -14.19
C GLU A 266 7.52 1.91 -14.99
N GLN A 267 7.05 1.74 -16.22
CA GLN A 267 6.60 2.84 -17.06
C GLN A 267 5.08 2.88 -17.26
N VAL A 268 4.53 4.08 -17.41
CA VAL A 268 3.17 4.25 -17.93
C VAL A 268 3.10 3.71 -19.37
N LEU A 269 1.95 3.19 -19.77
CA LEU A 269 1.79 2.55 -21.08
C LEU A 269 2.01 3.62 -22.15
N ASP A 270 2.81 3.29 -23.16
CA ASP A 270 3.14 4.17 -24.28
C ASP A 270 3.78 5.51 -23.84
N SER A 271 4.48 5.52 -22.69
CA SER A 271 5.12 6.70 -22.11
C SER A 271 6.47 6.33 -21.49
N ARG A 272 7.31 7.36 -21.24
CA ARG A 272 8.55 7.22 -20.45
C ARG A 272 8.37 7.57 -18.98
N ARG A 273 7.17 8.00 -18.59
CA ARG A 273 6.86 8.35 -17.20
C ARG A 273 7.04 7.14 -16.31
N GLU A 274 7.88 7.28 -15.29
CA GLU A 274 8.13 6.24 -14.31
C GLU A 274 7.03 6.20 -13.23
N VAL A 275 6.70 5.00 -12.77
CA VAL A 275 5.68 4.72 -11.76
C VAL A 275 6.09 3.53 -10.89
N SER A 276 5.60 3.50 -9.66
CA SER A 276 5.82 2.38 -8.75
C SER A 276 4.98 1.16 -9.17
N LEU A 277 5.50 -0.02 -8.87
CA LEU A 277 4.79 -1.28 -8.89
C LEU A 277 4.03 -1.47 -7.58
N TRP A 278 2.72 -1.71 -7.68
CA TRP A 278 1.83 -1.86 -6.53
C TRP A 278 1.23 -3.25 -6.47
N GLU A 279 1.11 -3.78 -5.26
CA GLU A 279 0.42 -5.02 -4.96
C GLU A 279 -0.94 -4.74 -4.33
N PHE A 280 -1.97 -5.34 -4.92
CA PHE A 280 -3.35 -5.30 -4.51
C PHE A 280 -3.72 -6.63 -3.84
N ARG A 281 -4.09 -6.58 -2.56
CA ARG A 281 -4.49 -7.72 -1.75
C ARG A 281 -5.98 -7.70 -1.46
N GLY A 282 -6.55 -8.85 -1.15
CA GLY A 282 -7.94 -8.94 -0.71
C GLY A 282 -8.96 -8.43 -1.74
N LEU A 283 -8.67 -8.60 -3.04
CA LEU A 283 -9.63 -8.26 -4.11
C LEU A 283 -10.85 -9.19 -4.12
N GLY A 284 -10.91 -10.12 -3.17
CA GLY A 284 -12.02 -11.01 -2.91
C GLY A 284 -11.78 -12.39 -3.53
N TYR A 285 -12.78 -13.23 -3.35
CA TYR A 285 -12.71 -14.61 -3.80
C TYR A 285 -13.39 -14.77 -5.16
N SER A 286 -12.79 -15.54 -6.05
CA SER A 286 -13.34 -15.87 -7.37
C SER A 286 -13.36 -17.38 -7.57
N ARG A 287 -14.41 -17.91 -8.19
CA ARG A 287 -14.39 -19.30 -8.67
C ARG A 287 -13.50 -19.39 -9.91
N LYS A 288 -13.01 -20.60 -10.19
CA LYS A 288 -12.15 -20.85 -11.36
C LYS A 288 -12.80 -20.36 -12.68
N ALA A 289 -14.10 -20.59 -12.85
CA ALA A 289 -14.84 -20.17 -14.04
C ALA A 289 -14.91 -18.64 -14.21
N ASP A 290 -14.88 -17.88 -13.11
CA ASP A 290 -14.99 -16.42 -13.11
C ASP A 290 -13.62 -15.72 -13.18
N LEU A 291 -12.52 -16.45 -12.97
CA LEU A 291 -11.16 -15.89 -12.97
C LEU A 291 -10.82 -15.13 -14.27
N PRO A 292 -11.07 -15.66 -15.48
CA PRO A 292 -10.75 -14.93 -16.71
C PRO A 292 -11.46 -13.57 -16.80
N LYS A 293 -12.76 -13.54 -16.45
CA LYS A 293 -13.53 -12.30 -16.40
C LYS A 293 -12.94 -11.33 -15.38
N ARG A 294 -12.57 -11.82 -14.19
CA ARG A 294 -11.99 -10.99 -13.13
C ARG A 294 -10.63 -10.42 -13.51
N ILE A 295 -9.77 -11.22 -14.14
CA ILE A 295 -8.46 -10.78 -14.66
C ILE A 295 -8.66 -9.67 -15.70
N ASN A 296 -9.58 -9.85 -16.66
CA ASN A 296 -9.88 -8.83 -17.66
C ASN A 296 -10.38 -7.52 -17.05
N GLN A 297 -11.19 -7.58 -15.99
CA GLN A 297 -11.65 -6.38 -15.26
C GLN A 297 -10.51 -5.64 -14.57
N ILE A 298 -9.60 -6.38 -13.91
CA ILE A 298 -8.41 -5.83 -13.25
C ILE A 298 -7.49 -5.18 -14.30
N GLN A 299 -7.15 -5.92 -15.36
CA GLN A 299 -6.29 -5.41 -16.44
C GLN A 299 -6.92 -4.18 -17.11
N GLY A 300 -8.22 -4.22 -17.39
CA GLY A 300 -8.95 -3.08 -17.96
C GLY A 300 -8.91 -1.84 -17.06
N ALA A 301 -8.99 -2.00 -15.73
CA ALA A 301 -8.88 -0.88 -14.80
C ALA A 301 -7.46 -0.29 -14.74
N VAL A 302 -6.42 -1.14 -14.77
CA VAL A 302 -5.03 -0.67 -14.86
C VAL A 302 -4.82 0.14 -16.14
N VAL A 303 -5.22 -0.40 -17.30
CA VAL A 303 -5.10 0.31 -18.59
C VAL A 303 -5.86 1.64 -18.57
N LYS A 304 -7.05 1.71 -17.95
CA LYS A 304 -7.79 2.97 -17.79
C LYS A 304 -7.00 4.01 -17.01
N PHE A 305 -6.31 3.63 -15.93
CA PHE A 305 -5.46 4.56 -15.19
C PHE A 305 -4.25 5.03 -16.00
N HIS A 306 -3.59 4.14 -16.74
CA HIS A 306 -2.48 4.52 -17.63
C HIS A 306 -2.93 5.52 -18.70
N LYS A 307 -4.13 5.35 -19.26
CA LYS A 307 -4.73 6.31 -20.20
C LYS A 307 -5.17 7.63 -19.54
N LYS A 308 -5.63 7.57 -18.29
CA LYS A 308 -6.11 8.74 -17.53
C LYS A 308 -4.96 9.64 -17.06
N TYR A 309 -3.81 9.04 -16.72
CA TYR A 309 -2.65 9.75 -16.19
C TYR A 309 -1.36 9.42 -16.98
N PRO A 310 -1.31 9.78 -18.28
CA PRO A 310 -0.19 9.41 -19.15
C PRO A 310 1.10 10.19 -18.84
N GLN A 311 0.97 11.40 -18.27
CA GLN A 311 2.04 12.35 -17.99
C GLN A 311 2.04 12.75 -16.52
N GLU A 312 3.16 13.24 -16.02
CA GLU A 312 3.24 13.75 -14.65
C GLU A 312 2.32 14.95 -14.43
N PRO A 313 1.72 15.10 -13.23
CA PRO A 313 1.00 16.31 -12.88
C PRO A 313 1.94 17.51 -12.86
N THR A 314 1.52 18.58 -13.51
CA THR A 314 2.11 19.91 -13.37
C THR A 314 1.34 20.68 -12.30
N SER A 315 2.05 21.46 -11.47
CA SER A 315 1.45 22.46 -10.59
C SER A 315 0.80 23.58 -11.39
#